data_AF-A0A2H3C394-F1
#
_entry.id   AF-A0A2H3C394-F1
#
_cell.length_a   1.000
_cell.length_b   1.000
_cell.length_c   1.000
_cell.angle_alpha   90.00
_cell.angle_beta   90.00
_cell.angle_gamma   90.00
#
_symmetry.space_group_name_H-M   'P 1'
#
loop_
_entity.id
_entity.type
_entity.pdbx_description
1 polymer ?
#
loop_
_entity_poly.entity_id
_entity_poly.type
_entity_poly.pdbx_seq_one_letter_code
_entity_poly.pdbx_strand_id
1 'polypeptide(L)'
;MTSPSTLLSPPAPPVSECNGNTPVSSDDTTVNPIQCSLVFADGQVLTVRQGDVPPTKPFSYTTNIESLIQCWDDCNPDWAPPVDHPIIIHGRPIPIKYFRDIYKLNKKTGNEWEKLKNVWLDWKHFVEAYRVSPTPETFWADFSDARGRRLKFTRIKGILLTRRTDANLVLAQQALTEFGDDFINHFSYKLDGKLKRITDVAAIARLYKEMKGISCSEDD
;
A
#
# COMPACT_ATOMS: atom_id res chain seq x y z
N MET A 1 -10.13 -29.58 -67.26
CA MET A 1 -8.83 -29.83 -66.58
C MET A 1 -7.86 -28.72 -66.96
N THR A 2 -6.74 -28.60 -66.22
CA THR A 2 -5.52 -27.83 -66.57
C THR A 2 -5.67 -26.36 -67.01
N SER A 3 -5.35 -25.45 -66.09
CA SER A 3 -4.75 -24.14 -66.39
C SER A 3 -3.59 -23.85 -65.44
N PRO A 4 -2.32 -23.98 -65.89
CA PRO A 4 -1.17 -23.41 -65.18
C PRO A 4 -0.16 -22.70 -66.11
N SER A 5 0.31 -21.51 -65.72
CA SER A 5 1.59 -20.80 -66.04
C SER A 5 1.39 -19.34 -65.60
N THR A 6 2.19 -18.71 -64.72
CA THR A 6 3.66 -18.63 -64.57
C THR A 6 4.32 -17.75 -65.63
N LEU A 7 4.77 -16.55 -65.21
CA LEU A 7 5.72 -15.68 -65.92
C LEU A 7 6.67 -15.00 -64.91
N LEU A 8 7.83 -14.56 -65.39
CA LEU A 8 9.00 -14.14 -64.59
C LEU A 8 9.14 -12.60 -64.43
N SER A 9 9.93 -12.19 -63.43
CA SER A 9 10.59 -10.87 -63.28
C SER A 9 11.80 -10.74 -64.26
N PRO A 10 12.73 -9.72 -64.24
CA PRO A 10 13.05 -8.63 -63.29
C PRO A 10 12.95 -7.23 -64.01
N PRO A 11 13.68 -6.10 -63.70
CA PRO A 11 14.70 -5.77 -62.68
C PRO A 11 14.50 -4.38 -61.99
N ALA A 12 15.61 -3.79 -61.52
CA ALA A 12 15.82 -2.46 -60.91
C ALA A 12 17.24 -1.94 -61.35
N PRO A 13 17.87 -0.85 -60.84
CA PRO A 13 17.49 0.16 -59.83
C PRO A 13 17.20 1.55 -60.48
N PRO A 14 17.92 2.71 -60.34
CA PRO A 14 19.21 3.05 -59.69
C PRO A 14 19.04 3.74 -58.29
N VAL A 15 19.97 4.63 -57.91
CA VAL A 15 19.99 5.46 -56.67
C VAL A 15 20.15 6.96 -57.00
N SER A 16 19.88 7.84 -56.03
CA SER A 16 20.28 9.26 -56.03
C SER A 16 20.54 9.76 -54.60
N GLU A 17 21.25 10.88 -54.46
CA GLU A 17 22.06 11.19 -53.27
C GLU A 17 21.44 12.16 -52.25
N CYS A 18 22.16 12.29 -51.14
CA CYS A 18 21.93 13.10 -49.94
C CYS A 18 21.41 14.52 -50.18
N ASN A 19 20.61 15.00 -49.22
CA ASN A 19 20.90 16.28 -48.59
C ASN A 19 20.57 16.25 -47.10
N GLY A 20 21.39 16.89 -46.28
CA GLY A 20 21.33 16.79 -44.82
C GLY A 20 20.33 17.77 -44.20
N ASN A 21 19.71 17.34 -43.11
CA ASN A 21 19.24 18.23 -42.05
C ASN A 21 19.31 17.46 -40.73
N THR A 22 20.31 17.77 -39.92
CA THR A 22 20.50 17.16 -38.59
C THR A 22 19.33 17.56 -37.69
N PRO A 23 18.53 16.61 -37.16
CA PRO A 23 17.68 16.91 -36.03
C PRO A 23 18.60 17.24 -34.86
N VAL A 24 18.57 18.48 -34.37
CA VAL A 24 19.22 18.82 -33.10
C VAL A 24 18.53 17.99 -32.03
N SER A 25 19.24 16.97 -31.52
CA SER A 25 18.79 16.20 -30.38
C SER A 25 18.89 17.07 -29.14
N SER A 26 17.88 17.92 -28.93
CA SER A 26 17.62 18.62 -27.67
C SER A 26 17.20 17.61 -26.62
N ASP A 27 18.14 16.75 -26.24
CA ASP A 27 17.99 15.73 -25.21
C ASP A 27 18.09 16.38 -23.82
N ASP A 28 17.21 17.36 -23.59
CA ASP A 28 16.91 17.92 -22.27
C ASP A 28 16.10 16.89 -21.49
N THR A 29 16.75 15.76 -21.17
CA THR A 29 16.22 14.75 -20.26
C THR A 29 16.15 15.38 -18.86
N THR A 30 15.09 16.14 -18.63
CA THR A 30 14.69 16.71 -17.34
C THR A 30 14.24 15.55 -16.43
N VAL A 31 15.22 14.81 -15.89
CA VAL A 31 14.98 13.61 -15.09
C VAL A 31 14.10 13.96 -13.90
N ASN A 32 12.86 13.45 -13.88
CA ASN A 32 11.88 13.77 -12.84
C ASN A 32 12.49 13.61 -11.43
N PRO A 33 12.18 14.53 -10.49
CA PRO A 33 12.78 14.52 -9.16
C PRO A 33 12.48 13.21 -8.43
N ILE A 34 13.43 12.77 -7.61
CA ILE A 34 13.25 11.58 -6.75
C ILE A 34 12.12 11.88 -5.75
N GLN A 35 11.21 10.93 -5.61
CA GLN A 35 10.07 11.01 -4.71
C GLN A 35 10.31 10.20 -3.44
N CYS A 36 10.76 8.95 -3.59
CA CYS A 36 11.19 8.08 -2.51
C CYS A 36 12.11 6.96 -3.03
N SER A 37 12.67 6.19 -2.12
CA SER A 37 13.39 4.95 -2.44
C SER A 37 12.80 3.81 -1.62
N LEU A 38 12.47 2.70 -2.27
CA LEU A 38 11.95 1.50 -1.64
C LEU A 38 13.07 0.46 -1.51
N VAL A 39 13.34 -0.03 -0.30
CA VAL A 39 14.31 -1.10 -0.04
C VAL A 39 13.56 -2.43 0.01
N PHE A 40 13.98 -3.40 -0.78
CA PHE A 40 13.36 -4.73 -0.86
C PHE A 40 14.13 -5.76 -0.01
N ALA A 41 13.49 -6.90 0.27
CA ALA A 41 14.04 -8.00 1.07
C ALA A 41 15.27 -8.69 0.45
N ASP A 42 15.44 -8.57 -0.87
CA ASP A 42 16.65 -8.96 -1.61
C ASP A 42 17.81 -7.94 -1.50
N GLY A 43 17.63 -6.87 -0.70
CA GLY A 43 18.57 -5.77 -0.53
C GLY A 43 18.59 -4.76 -1.67
N GLN A 44 17.79 -4.94 -2.73
CA GLN A 44 17.75 -4.00 -3.84
C GLN A 44 16.96 -2.74 -3.49
N VAL A 45 17.38 -1.60 -4.06
CA VAL A 45 16.75 -0.30 -3.83
C VAL A 45 16.13 0.21 -5.12
N LEU A 46 14.81 0.41 -5.12
CA LEU A 46 14.09 1.02 -6.23
C LEU A 46 13.88 2.51 -5.96
N THR A 47 14.59 3.36 -6.70
CA THR A 47 14.35 4.81 -6.72
C THR A 47 13.07 5.11 -7.50
N VAL A 48 12.05 5.63 -6.83
CA VAL A 48 10.78 6.06 -7.43
C VAL A 48 10.85 7.57 -7.68
N ARG A 49 10.64 8.00 -8.93
CA ARG A 49 10.61 9.41 -9.34
C ARG A 49 9.19 9.92 -9.52
N GLN A 50 9.04 11.24 -9.51
CA GLN A 50 7.76 11.92 -9.53
C GLN A 50 7.05 11.77 -10.89
N GLY A 51 6.28 10.69 -11.05
CA GLY A 51 5.58 10.33 -12.29
C GLY A 51 5.65 8.84 -12.60
N ASP A 52 6.56 8.11 -11.96
CA ASP A 52 6.75 6.66 -12.14
C ASP A 52 5.58 5.85 -11.59
N VAL A 53 4.84 6.41 -10.63
CA VAL A 53 3.69 5.75 -9.99
C VAL A 53 2.44 5.95 -10.87
N PRO A 54 1.85 4.88 -11.42
CA PRO A 54 0.65 5.00 -12.24
C PRO A 54 -0.57 5.42 -11.40
N PRO A 55 -1.57 6.09 -12.00
CA PRO A 55 -2.88 6.25 -11.39
C PRO A 55 -3.48 4.88 -11.02
N THR A 56 -4.06 4.77 -9.83
CA THR A 56 -4.72 3.53 -9.39
C THR A 56 -5.87 3.15 -10.33
N LYS A 57 -5.70 2.05 -11.08
CA LYS A 57 -6.84 1.30 -11.63
C LYS A 57 -7.68 0.77 -10.46
N PRO A 58 -8.99 0.51 -10.63
CA PRO A 58 -9.76 -0.19 -9.60
C PRO A 58 -9.25 -1.63 -9.42
N PHE A 59 -8.77 -1.97 -8.22
CA PHE A 59 -8.42 -3.33 -7.82
C PHE A 59 -8.90 -3.61 -6.39
N SER A 60 -9.07 -4.88 -6.03
CA SER A 60 -9.45 -5.27 -4.68
C SER A 60 -9.01 -6.68 -4.33
N TYR A 61 -8.31 -6.84 -3.22
CA TYR A 61 -7.99 -8.15 -2.64
C TYR A 61 -9.11 -8.70 -1.72
N THR A 62 -10.25 -8.01 -1.56
CA THR A 62 -11.32 -8.45 -0.63
C THR A 62 -12.00 -9.77 -1.03
N THR A 63 -11.83 -10.19 -2.29
CA THR A 63 -12.27 -11.49 -2.83
C THR A 63 -11.18 -12.57 -2.77
N ASN A 64 -9.90 -12.20 -2.67
CA ASN A 64 -8.76 -13.11 -2.60
C ASN A 64 -7.81 -12.67 -1.47
N ILE A 65 -8.15 -13.11 -0.26
CA ILE A 65 -7.44 -12.77 0.98
C ILE A 65 -6.06 -13.45 1.05
N GLU A 66 -5.88 -14.59 0.38
CA GLU A 66 -4.60 -15.31 0.34
C GLU A 66 -3.57 -14.51 -0.47
N SER A 67 -3.96 -13.97 -1.63
CA SER A 67 -3.09 -13.04 -2.38
C SER A 67 -2.82 -11.72 -1.63
N LEU A 68 -3.68 -11.27 -0.70
CA LEU A 68 -3.35 -10.14 0.18
C LEU A 68 -2.20 -10.50 1.14
N ILE A 69 -2.26 -11.67 1.79
CA ILE A 69 -1.21 -12.15 2.70
C ILE A 69 0.11 -12.35 1.93
N GLN A 70 0.01 -12.94 0.73
CA GLN A 70 1.13 -13.23 -0.17
C GLN A 70 1.78 -11.95 -0.72
N CYS A 71 0.98 -10.95 -1.09
CA CYS A 71 1.45 -9.71 -1.73
C CYS A 71 1.63 -8.53 -0.75
N TRP A 72 1.50 -8.73 0.56
CA TRP A 72 1.68 -7.64 1.54
C TRP A 72 3.13 -7.16 1.58
N ASP A 73 4.07 -8.09 1.78
CA ASP A 73 5.50 -7.83 1.65
C ASP A 73 6.29 -8.96 0.97
N ASP A 74 7.38 -8.51 0.36
CA ASP A 74 8.44 -9.26 -0.31
C ASP A 74 9.37 -10.02 0.66
N CYS A 75 9.10 -9.95 1.97
CA CYS A 75 9.76 -10.77 2.98
C CYS A 75 9.15 -12.18 3.08
N ASN A 76 7.99 -12.41 2.46
CA ASN A 76 7.30 -13.69 2.46
C ASN A 76 8.00 -14.70 1.52
N PRO A 77 8.40 -15.90 1.97
CA PRO A 77 8.96 -16.94 1.10
C PRO A 77 8.05 -17.32 -0.07
N ASP A 78 6.72 -17.20 0.10
CA ASP A 78 5.72 -17.47 -0.93
C ASP A 78 5.44 -16.25 -1.84
N TRP A 79 6.27 -15.20 -1.80
CA TRP A 79 6.10 -13.98 -2.62
C TRP A 79 6.16 -14.29 -4.12
N ALA A 80 4.97 -14.45 -4.71
CA ALA A 80 4.75 -14.65 -6.14
C ALA A 80 3.65 -13.67 -6.61
N PRO A 81 3.99 -12.39 -6.84
CA PRO A 81 3.02 -11.38 -7.29
C PRO A 81 2.45 -11.78 -8.67
N PRO A 82 1.13 -11.68 -8.89
CA PRO A 82 0.50 -12.15 -10.11
C PRO A 82 0.77 -11.24 -11.31
N VAL A 83 0.49 -11.72 -12.52
CA VAL A 83 0.74 -10.96 -13.76
C VAL A 83 -0.08 -9.67 -13.86
N ASP A 84 -1.25 -9.63 -13.21
CA ASP A 84 -2.12 -8.47 -13.08
C ASP A 84 -1.87 -7.65 -11.78
N HIS A 85 -0.71 -7.84 -11.12
CA HIS A 85 -0.41 -7.16 -9.86
C HIS A 85 -0.55 -5.63 -10.00
N PRO A 86 -1.26 -4.94 -9.09
CA PRO A 86 -1.89 -3.66 -9.43
C PRO A 86 -0.92 -2.50 -9.66
N ILE A 87 0.30 -2.58 -9.12
CA ILE A 87 1.32 -1.54 -9.23
C ILE A 87 2.66 -2.19 -9.56
N ILE A 88 3.15 -1.87 -10.75
CA ILE A 88 4.45 -2.29 -11.28
C ILE A 88 5.19 -1.01 -11.66
N ILE A 89 6.39 -0.80 -11.12
CA ILE A 89 7.24 0.37 -11.40
C ILE A 89 8.58 -0.16 -11.93
N HIS A 90 9.04 0.36 -13.07
CA HIS A 90 10.26 -0.09 -13.77
C HIS A 90 10.34 -1.62 -13.95
N GLY A 91 9.18 -2.25 -14.22
CA GLY A 91 9.04 -3.70 -14.39
C GLY A 91 8.96 -4.51 -13.08
N ARG A 92 9.15 -3.90 -11.91
CA ARG A 92 9.11 -4.56 -10.59
C ARG A 92 7.73 -4.42 -9.93
N PRO A 93 7.04 -5.52 -9.57
CA PRO A 93 5.84 -5.48 -8.75
C PRO A 93 6.12 -4.88 -7.37
N ILE A 94 5.25 -3.98 -6.90
CA ILE A 94 5.45 -3.26 -5.63
C ILE A 94 4.65 -3.92 -4.50
N PRO A 95 5.28 -4.29 -3.36
CA PRO A 95 4.59 -4.72 -2.15
C PRO A 95 3.50 -3.77 -1.66
N ILE A 96 2.36 -4.31 -1.22
CA ILE A 96 1.21 -3.51 -0.77
C ILE A 96 1.59 -2.62 0.42
N LYS A 97 2.52 -3.04 1.30
CA LYS A 97 3.06 -2.18 2.38
C LYS A 97 3.54 -0.81 1.89
N TYR A 98 4.15 -0.72 0.70
CA TYR A 98 4.73 0.51 0.16
C TYR A 98 3.72 1.39 -0.59
N PHE A 99 2.46 0.97 -0.75
CA PHE A 99 1.43 1.76 -1.43
C PHE A 99 1.17 3.10 -0.72
N ARG A 100 1.32 3.14 0.61
CA ARG A 100 1.28 4.38 1.39
C ARG A 100 2.37 5.35 0.93
N ASP A 101 3.61 4.90 0.84
CA ASP A 101 4.77 5.78 0.60
C ASP A 101 4.80 6.31 -0.85
N ILE A 102 4.46 5.45 -1.83
CA ILE A 102 4.45 5.85 -3.25
C ILE A 102 3.29 6.80 -3.61
N TYR A 103 2.16 6.79 -2.89
CA TYR A 103 1.05 7.72 -3.15
C TYR A 103 1.04 8.94 -2.22
N LYS A 104 1.32 8.80 -0.92
CA LYS A 104 1.35 9.92 0.06
C LYS A 104 2.41 10.98 -0.30
N LEU A 105 3.50 10.57 -0.96
CA LEU A 105 4.58 11.46 -1.40
C LEU A 105 4.39 12.00 -2.83
N ASN A 106 3.46 11.45 -3.62
CA ASN A 106 3.29 11.82 -5.03
C ASN A 106 2.28 12.95 -5.24
N LYS A 107 2.79 14.19 -5.33
CA LYS A 107 1.98 15.36 -5.65
C LYS A 107 1.30 15.33 -7.03
N LYS A 108 1.70 14.45 -7.97
CA LYS A 108 1.09 14.29 -9.29
C LYS A 108 -0.10 13.31 -9.31
N THR A 109 -0.24 12.40 -8.33
CA THR A 109 -1.40 11.48 -8.25
C THR A 109 -2.64 12.08 -7.57
N GLY A 110 -2.60 13.37 -7.19
CA GLY A 110 -3.74 14.07 -6.62
C GLY A 110 -4.36 13.32 -5.44
N ASN A 111 -5.63 12.94 -5.59
CA ASN A 111 -6.43 12.35 -4.51
C ASN A 111 -6.40 10.80 -4.47
N GLU A 112 -5.59 10.11 -5.29
CA GLU A 112 -5.57 8.63 -5.30
C GLU A 112 -5.22 8.03 -3.92
N TRP A 113 -4.34 8.67 -3.14
CA TRP A 113 -4.05 8.21 -1.77
C TRP A 113 -5.31 8.19 -0.91
N GLU A 114 -6.08 9.27 -0.86
CA GLU A 114 -7.26 9.36 0.03
C GLU A 114 -8.41 8.45 -0.43
N LYS A 115 -8.44 8.03 -1.71
CA LYS A 115 -9.33 6.93 -2.17
C LYS A 115 -8.87 5.56 -1.65
N LEU A 116 -7.57 5.28 -1.73
CA LEU A 116 -6.99 3.97 -1.41
C LEU A 116 -6.82 3.76 0.11
N LYS A 117 -6.48 4.81 0.85
CA LYS A 117 -6.11 4.85 2.28
C LYS A 117 -6.98 4.00 3.18
N ASN A 118 -8.30 4.14 3.12
CA ASN A 118 -9.22 3.39 4.00
C ASN A 118 -9.17 1.88 3.71
N VAL A 119 -9.07 1.50 2.43
CA VAL A 119 -8.97 0.10 2.00
C VAL A 119 -7.59 -0.46 2.31
N TRP A 120 -6.53 0.34 2.17
CA TRP A 120 -5.17 -0.02 2.56
C TRP A 120 -5.02 -0.20 4.08
N LEU A 121 -5.70 0.62 4.90
CA LEU A 121 -5.75 0.44 6.35
C LEU A 121 -6.49 -0.85 6.72
N ASP A 122 -7.62 -1.16 6.06
CA ASP A 122 -8.31 -2.45 6.26
C ASP A 122 -7.39 -3.64 5.97
N TRP A 123 -6.57 -3.54 4.92
CA TRP A 123 -5.56 -4.54 4.57
C TRP A 123 -4.41 -4.59 5.59
N LYS A 124 -3.87 -3.45 6.00
CA LYS A 124 -2.83 -3.33 7.05
C LYS A 124 -3.26 -4.09 8.30
N HIS A 125 -4.41 -3.74 8.86
CA HIS A 125 -4.86 -4.30 10.14
C HIS A 125 -5.28 -5.78 10.03
N PHE A 126 -5.74 -6.23 8.86
CA PHE A 126 -5.92 -7.66 8.60
C PHE A 126 -4.59 -8.41 8.64
N VAL A 127 -3.55 -7.91 7.95
CA VAL A 127 -2.25 -8.59 7.88
C VAL A 127 -1.48 -8.49 9.20
N GLU A 128 -1.59 -7.37 9.94
CA GLU A 128 -1.08 -7.25 11.32
C GLU A 128 -1.69 -8.33 12.22
N ALA A 129 -3.03 -8.49 12.22
CA ALA A 129 -3.70 -9.51 13.03
C ALA A 129 -3.35 -10.96 12.61
N TYR A 130 -3.16 -11.20 11.30
CA TYR A 130 -2.70 -12.48 10.78
C TYR A 130 -1.28 -12.81 11.27
N ARG A 131 -0.37 -11.84 11.28
CA ARG A 131 1.05 -12.02 11.68
C ARG A 131 1.28 -12.12 13.18
N VAL A 132 0.40 -11.53 13.99
CA VAL A 132 0.42 -11.66 15.45
C VAL A 132 -0.16 -13.01 15.92
N SER A 133 -0.88 -13.72 15.04
CA SER A 133 -1.42 -15.05 15.35
C SER A 133 -0.31 -16.12 15.32
N PRO A 134 -0.23 -17.04 16.32
CA PRO A 134 0.85 -18.04 16.40
C PRO A 134 1.00 -18.95 15.17
N THR A 135 -0.12 -19.28 14.50
CA THR A 135 -0.14 -20.03 13.24
C THR A 135 -1.29 -19.57 12.35
N PRO A 136 -1.27 -19.86 11.03
CA PRO A 136 -2.39 -19.63 10.12
C PRO A 136 -3.69 -20.31 10.59
N GLU A 137 -3.59 -21.53 11.12
CA GLU A 137 -4.75 -22.31 11.61
C GLU A 137 -5.35 -21.64 12.84
N THR A 138 -4.50 -21.06 13.70
CA THR A 138 -4.94 -20.31 14.88
C THR A 138 -5.75 -19.07 14.47
N PHE A 139 -5.28 -18.32 13.48
CA PHE A 139 -6.04 -17.21 12.90
C PHE A 139 -7.35 -17.68 12.25
N TRP A 140 -7.30 -18.73 11.44
CA TRP A 140 -8.49 -19.22 10.72
C TRP A 140 -9.52 -19.90 11.62
N ALA A 141 -9.14 -20.45 12.78
CA ALA A 141 -10.08 -20.90 13.80
C ALA A 141 -10.87 -19.72 14.38
N ASP A 142 -10.18 -18.63 14.70
CA ASP A 142 -10.73 -17.37 15.20
C ASP A 142 -11.66 -16.67 14.18
N PHE A 143 -11.40 -16.91 12.88
CA PHE A 143 -12.12 -16.32 11.75
C PHE A 143 -12.82 -17.34 10.83
N SER A 144 -13.42 -18.39 11.40
CA SER A 144 -14.31 -19.32 10.70
C SER A 144 -15.72 -19.38 11.32
N ASP A 145 -16.69 -19.89 10.57
CA ASP A 145 -18.01 -20.23 11.09
C ASP A 145 -18.02 -21.60 11.81
N ALA A 146 -19.16 -21.94 12.44
CA ALA A 146 -19.35 -23.21 13.16
C ALA A 146 -19.34 -24.47 12.25
N ARG A 147 -19.03 -24.33 10.95
CA ARG A 147 -18.79 -25.44 10.00
C ARG A 147 -17.35 -25.44 9.48
N GLY A 148 -16.44 -24.68 10.11
CA GLY A 148 -15.04 -24.55 9.69
C GLY A 148 -14.83 -23.72 8.42
N ARG A 149 -15.82 -22.93 7.98
CA ARG A 149 -15.70 -22.13 6.76
C ARG A 149 -15.21 -20.73 7.11
N ARG A 150 -14.06 -20.33 6.55
CA ARG A 150 -13.47 -19.00 6.73
C ARG A 150 -14.48 -17.88 6.45
N LEU A 151 -14.51 -16.86 7.31
CA LEU A 151 -15.38 -15.71 7.20
C LEU A 151 -14.95 -14.81 6.02
N LYS A 152 -15.92 -14.13 5.38
CA LYS A 152 -15.63 -13.14 4.33
C LYS A 152 -14.86 -11.94 4.91
N PHE A 153 -13.97 -11.34 4.13
CA PHE A 153 -13.12 -10.19 4.54
C PHE A 153 -13.90 -9.10 5.28
N THR A 154 -15.08 -8.69 4.78
CA THR A 154 -15.93 -7.67 5.42
C THR A 154 -16.33 -8.02 6.86
N ARG A 155 -16.55 -9.30 7.17
CA ARG A 155 -16.88 -9.75 8.53
C ARG A 155 -15.64 -9.80 9.41
N ILE A 156 -14.50 -10.22 8.88
CA ILE A 156 -13.21 -10.21 9.59
C ILE A 156 -12.83 -8.76 9.95
N LYS A 157 -12.86 -7.83 8.96
CA LYS A 157 -12.71 -6.38 9.18
C LYS A 157 -13.60 -5.89 10.32
N GLY A 158 -14.88 -6.26 10.33
CA GLY A 158 -15.81 -5.84 11.38
C GLY A 158 -15.39 -6.31 12.78
N ILE A 159 -14.97 -7.57 12.92
CA ILE A 159 -14.49 -8.13 14.20
C ILE A 159 -13.16 -7.46 14.62
N LEU A 160 -12.22 -7.26 13.70
CA LEU A 160 -10.94 -6.58 13.96
C LEU A 160 -11.12 -5.11 14.32
N LEU A 161 -12.12 -4.43 13.76
CA LEU A 161 -12.47 -3.07 14.13
C LEU A 161 -13.03 -3.03 15.57
N THR A 162 -14.01 -3.87 15.90
CA THR A 162 -14.54 -3.99 17.27
C THR A 162 -13.43 -4.27 18.29
N ARG A 163 -12.59 -5.29 18.05
CA ARG A 163 -11.45 -5.63 18.92
C ARG A 163 -10.52 -4.44 19.20
N ARG A 164 -10.25 -3.59 18.19
CA ARG A 164 -9.42 -2.38 18.37
C ARG A 164 -10.15 -1.25 19.08
N THR A 165 -11.44 -1.04 18.80
CA THR A 165 -12.27 -0.06 19.54
C THR A 165 -12.32 -0.40 21.03
N ASP A 166 -12.56 -1.68 21.35
CA ASP A 166 -12.62 -2.16 22.74
C ASP A 166 -11.27 -2.02 23.45
N ALA A 167 -10.17 -2.40 22.78
CA ALA A 167 -8.81 -2.25 23.32
C ALA A 167 -8.42 -0.78 23.55
N ASN A 168 -8.73 0.11 22.59
CA ASN A 168 -8.47 1.55 22.75
C ASN A 168 -9.36 2.17 23.85
N LEU A 169 -10.59 1.69 24.04
CA LEU A 169 -11.44 2.11 25.17
C LEU A 169 -10.83 1.73 26.52
N VAL A 170 -10.32 0.50 26.67
CA VAL A 170 -9.62 0.05 27.89
C VAL A 170 -8.37 0.90 28.15
N LEU A 171 -7.56 1.16 27.12
CA LEU A 171 -6.36 2.01 27.25
C LEU A 171 -6.69 3.46 27.62
N ALA A 172 -7.76 4.03 27.06
CA ALA A 172 -8.21 5.37 27.41
C ALA A 172 -8.78 5.45 28.84
N GLN A 173 -9.46 4.39 29.30
CA GLN A 173 -9.92 4.28 30.70
C GLN A 173 -8.74 4.14 31.68
N GLN A 174 -7.71 3.37 31.32
CA GLN A 174 -6.46 3.29 32.10
C GLN A 174 -5.75 4.64 32.19
N ALA A 175 -5.58 5.35 31.07
CA ALA A 175 -5.01 6.70 31.06
C ALA A 175 -5.80 7.68 31.94
N LEU A 176 -7.14 7.64 31.89
CA LEU A 176 -7.98 8.46 32.76
C LEU A 176 -7.86 8.10 34.24
N THR A 177 -7.67 6.82 34.56
CA THR A 177 -7.53 6.32 35.94
C THR A 177 -6.17 6.66 36.53
N GLU A 178 -5.10 6.56 35.73
CA GLU A 178 -3.74 6.81 36.18
C GLU A 178 -3.42 8.30 36.34
N PHE A 179 -3.79 9.13 35.36
CA PHE A 179 -3.41 10.55 35.36
C PHE A 179 -4.42 11.45 36.09
N GLY A 180 -5.67 11.02 36.27
CA GLY A 180 -6.66 11.72 37.09
C GLY A 180 -6.82 13.21 36.73
N ASP A 181 -6.58 14.08 37.70
CA ASP A 181 -6.63 15.54 37.53
C ASP A 181 -5.52 16.08 36.60
N ASP A 182 -4.37 15.41 36.53
CA ASP A 182 -3.23 15.78 35.68
C ASP A 182 -3.45 15.38 34.20
N PHE A 183 -4.51 14.62 33.89
CA PHE A 183 -4.82 14.11 32.54
C PHE A 183 -4.82 15.21 31.47
N ILE A 184 -5.23 16.45 31.80
CA ILE A 184 -5.23 17.56 30.84
C ILE A 184 -3.81 18.04 30.45
N ASN A 185 -2.78 17.80 31.27
CA ASN A 185 -1.41 18.18 30.94
C ASN A 185 -0.75 17.18 29.97
N HIS A 186 -1.20 15.93 29.96
CA HIS A 186 -0.67 14.86 29.10
C HIS A 186 -1.51 14.63 27.84
N PHE A 187 -2.84 14.71 27.96
CA PHE A 187 -3.79 14.39 26.88
C PHE A 187 -4.56 15.63 26.43
N SER A 188 -3.84 16.58 25.85
CA SER A 188 -4.40 17.84 25.34
C SER A 188 -3.69 18.35 24.08
N TYR A 189 -4.31 19.35 23.45
CA TYR A 189 -3.76 20.10 22.35
C TYR A 189 -4.01 21.61 22.55
N LYS A 190 -3.19 22.46 21.92
CA LYS A 190 -3.40 23.90 21.93
C LYS A 190 -4.30 24.31 20.76
N LEU A 191 -5.37 25.05 21.05
CA LEU A 191 -6.23 25.66 20.05
C LEU A 191 -6.69 27.03 20.58
N ASP A 192 -6.51 28.06 19.75
CA ASP A 192 -6.78 29.47 20.10
C ASP A 192 -5.98 29.96 21.32
N GLY A 193 -4.74 29.48 21.45
CA GLY A 193 -3.85 29.73 22.60
C GLY A 193 -4.24 29.01 23.89
N LYS A 194 -5.43 28.38 23.94
CA LYS A 194 -5.94 27.65 25.11
C LYS A 194 -5.63 26.16 25.01
N LEU A 195 -5.40 25.53 26.16
CA LEU A 195 -5.24 24.08 26.26
C LEU A 195 -6.64 23.42 26.22
N LYS A 196 -6.86 22.47 25.31
CA LYS A 196 -8.10 21.71 25.19
C LYS A 196 -7.80 20.22 25.36
N ARG A 197 -8.50 19.57 26.30
CA ARG A 197 -8.40 18.12 26.55
C ARG A 197 -8.79 17.32 25.29
N ILE A 198 -8.07 16.24 25.01
CA ILE A 198 -8.43 15.27 23.98
C ILE A 198 -9.60 14.41 24.51
N THR A 199 -10.63 14.25 23.67
CA THR A 199 -11.82 13.43 23.96
C THR A 199 -11.94 12.21 23.05
N ASP A 200 -11.13 12.11 22.00
CA ASP A 200 -11.12 10.94 21.11
C ASP A 200 -10.39 9.76 21.76
N VAL A 201 -11.04 8.59 21.75
CA VAL A 201 -10.56 7.39 22.44
C VAL A 201 -9.32 6.79 21.78
N ALA A 202 -9.24 6.83 20.44
CA ALA A 202 -8.07 6.30 19.72
C ALA A 202 -6.84 7.21 19.95
N ALA A 203 -7.00 8.53 19.88
CA ALA A 203 -5.94 9.49 20.16
C ALA A 203 -5.40 9.39 21.60
N ILE A 204 -6.27 9.21 22.61
CA ILE A 204 -5.86 8.97 24.00
C ILE A 204 -5.09 7.65 24.11
N ALA A 205 -5.63 6.56 23.55
CA ALA A 205 -4.99 5.25 23.59
C ALA A 205 -3.61 5.25 22.91
N ARG A 206 -3.46 5.96 21.78
CA ARG A 206 -2.20 6.11 21.03
C ARG A 206 -1.14 6.86 21.85
N LEU A 207 -1.49 8.01 22.44
CA LEU A 207 -0.58 8.77 23.32
C LEU A 207 -0.22 7.97 24.58
N TYR A 208 -1.15 7.20 25.14
CA TYR A 208 -0.89 6.36 26.31
C TYR A 208 0.05 5.18 25.98
N LYS A 209 -0.10 4.52 24.81
CA LYS A 209 0.87 3.53 24.31
C LYS A 209 2.28 4.14 24.22
N GLU A 210 2.39 5.32 23.60
CA GLU A 210 3.64 6.08 23.42
C GLU A 210 4.31 6.42 24.76
N MET A 211 3.57 7.00 25.71
CA MET A 211 4.05 7.33 27.07
C MET A 211 4.49 6.11 27.88
N LYS A 212 3.93 4.93 27.60
CA LYS A 212 4.31 3.66 28.25
C LYS A 212 5.43 2.91 27.54
N GLY A 213 5.95 3.43 26.42
CA GLY A 213 6.92 2.70 25.58
C GLY A 213 6.34 1.43 24.93
N ILE A 214 5.01 1.30 24.90
CA ILE A 214 4.32 0.19 24.22
C ILE A 214 4.41 0.49 22.72
N SER A 215 5.16 -0.34 21.99
CA SER A 215 5.39 -0.16 20.55
C SER A 215 4.08 0.00 19.80
N CYS A 216 3.81 1.22 19.34
CA CYS A 216 2.64 1.57 18.55
C CYS A 216 3.08 1.62 17.08
N SER A 217 2.50 0.80 16.21
CA SER A 217 2.66 1.04 14.77
C SER A 217 2.00 2.40 14.47
N GLU A 218 2.73 3.30 13.80
CA GLU A 218 2.52 4.77 13.89
C GLU A 218 1.19 5.31 13.31
N ASP A 219 0.31 4.43 12.84
CA ASP A 219 -0.97 4.75 12.19
C ASP A 219 -2.09 3.81 12.71
N ASP A 220 -2.64 4.14 13.88
CA ASP A 220 -4.04 3.88 14.29
C ASP A 220 -4.85 5.17 14.04
#